data_AF-A0A0B6YRI7-F1
#
_entry.id   AF-A0A0B6YRI7-F1
#
_cell.length_a   1.000
_cell.length_b   1.000
_cell.length_c   1.000
_cell.angle_alpha   90.00
_cell.angle_beta   90.00
_cell.angle_gamma   90.00
#
_symmetry.space_group_name_H-M   'P 1'
#
loop_
_entity.id
_entity.type
_entity.pdbx_description
1 polymer ?
#
loop_
_entity_poly.entity_id
_entity_poly.type
_entity_poly.pdbx_seq_one_letter_code
_entity_poly.pdbx_strand_id
1 'polypeptide(L)'
;VCLTVAVGIGGFAWAGFSVNHLDIAPQFASILMGLSNTFATLPGIISPGLTSIIVTDQDSSSDWQIVFYMAACIYAVGTIVYGLLAEGKTQNWAQIPMGYRSYMDDPEVE
;
A
#
# COMPACT_ATOMS: atom_id res chain seq x y z
N VAL A 1 -2.78 -22.80 -8.46
CA VAL A 1 -1.56 -22.32 -9.18
C VAL A 1 -1.67 -20.85 -9.50
N CYS A 2 -2.65 -20.37 -10.29
CA CYS A 2 -2.76 -18.96 -10.65
C CYS A 2 -2.88 -18.01 -9.43
N LEU A 3 -3.72 -18.34 -8.45
CA LEU A 3 -3.82 -17.57 -7.19
C LEU A 3 -2.50 -17.52 -6.43
N THR A 4 -1.79 -18.63 -6.34
CA THR A 4 -0.49 -18.72 -5.66
C THR A 4 0.55 -17.83 -6.31
N VAL A 5 0.62 -17.84 -7.65
CA VAL A 5 1.51 -16.97 -8.41
C VAL A 5 1.12 -15.50 -8.23
N ALA A 6 -0.17 -15.18 -8.27
CA ALA A 6 -0.66 -13.82 -8.04
C ALA A 6 -0.28 -13.29 -6.65
N VAL A 7 -0.48 -14.07 -5.59
CA VAL A 7 -0.09 -13.71 -4.22
C VAL A 7 1.43 -13.58 -4.10
N GLY A 8 2.20 -14.47 -4.73
CA GLY A 8 3.66 -14.39 -4.78
C GLY A 8 4.15 -13.09 -5.41
N ILE A 9 3.56 -12.69 -6.54
CA ILE A 9 3.88 -11.42 -7.20
C ILE A 9 3.46 -10.21 -6.34
N GLY A 10 2.31 -10.31 -5.65
CA GLY A 10 1.86 -9.29 -4.70
C GLY A 10 2.87 -8.98 -3.59
N GLY A 11 3.69 -9.96 -3.19
CA GLY A 11 4.78 -9.75 -2.25
C GLY A 11 5.82 -8.72 -2.71
N PHE A 12 6.13 -8.66 -4.02
CA PHE A 12 7.02 -7.64 -4.56
C PHE A 12 6.42 -6.23 -4.49
N ALA A 13 5.11 -6.12 -4.73
CA ALA A 13 4.40 -4.85 -4.60
C ALA A 13 4.42 -4.34 -3.16
N TRP A 14 4.22 -5.25 -2.19
CA TRP A 14 4.31 -4.91 -0.76
C TRP A 14 5.71 -4.43 -0.36
N ALA A 15 6.75 -5.12 -0.82
CA ALA A 15 8.13 -4.74 -0.53
C ALA A 15 8.46 -3.33 -1.06
N GLY A 16 8.04 -3.01 -2.29
CA GLY A 16 8.23 -1.68 -2.88
C GLY A 16 7.44 -0.58 -2.17
N PHE A 17 6.20 -0.86 -1.79
CA PHE A 17 5.35 0.08 -1.05
C PHE A 17 5.91 0.40 0.35
N SER A 18 6.41 -0.62 1.05
CA SER A 18 6.93 -0.48 2.42
C SER A 18 8.14 0.46 2.48
N VAL A 19 9.06 0.35 1.52
CA VAL A 19 10.24 1.23 1.46
C VAL A 19 9.91 2.64 0.96
N ASN A 20 8.88 2.78 0.11
CA ASN A 20 8.48 4.08 -0.45
C ASN A 20 8.10 5.11 0.62
N HIS A 21 7.57 4.68 1.77
CA HIS A 21 7.24 5.58 2.89
C HIS A 21 8.49 6.21 3.52
N LEU A 22 9.57 5.43 3.61
CA LEU A 22 10.86 5.88 4.13
C LEU A 22 11.57 6.79 3.13
N ASP A 23 11.44 6.50 1.83
CA ASP A 23 12.04 7.32 0.77
C ASP A 23 11.37 8.69 0.66
N ILE A 24 10.04 8.73 0.79
CA ILE A 24 9.22 9.95 0.73
C ILE A 24 9.40 10.83 1.97
N ALA A 25 9.34 10.25 3.18
CA ALA A 25 9.36 11.00 4.43
C ALA A 25 9.87 10.15 5.61
N PRO A 26 11.19 10.02 5.81
CA PRO A 26 11.76 9.07 6.78
C PRO A 26 11.34 9.34 8.23
N GLN A 27 11.15 10.60 8.60
CA GLN A 27 10.71 11.02 9.94
C GLN A 27 9.20 10.82 10.19
N PHE A 28 8.39 10.82 9.12
CA PHE A 28 6.92 10.66 9.20
C PHE A 28 6.44 9.29 8.70
N ALA A 29 7.38 8.40 8.34
CA ALA A 29 7.09 7.12 7.69
C ALA A 29 6.10 6.26 8.52
N SER A 30 6.26 6.21 9.85
CA SER A 30 5.37 5.45 10.73
C SER A 30 3.93 6.00 10.75
N ILE A 31 3.77 7.33 10.68
CA ILE A 31 2.45 7.98 10.66
C ILE A 31 1.78 7.73 9.31
N LEU A 32 2.52 7.90 8.21
CA LEU A 32 2.03 7.64 6.86
C LEU A 32 1.63 6.17 6.69
N MET A 33 2.45 5.24 7.19
CA MET A 33 2.18 3.81 7.14
C MET A 33 0.93 3.46 7.96
N GLY A 34 0.77 4.05 9.16
CA GLY A 34 -0.42 3.86 9.99
C GLY A 34 -1.71 4.39 9.33
N LEU A 35 -1.64 5.57 8.72
CA LEU A 35 -2.74 6.13 7.94
C LEU A 35 -3.10 5.21 6.76
N SER A 36 -2.10 4.78 5.99
CA SER A 36 -2.34 3.87 4.86
C SER A 36 -2.97 2.55 5.30
N ASN A 37 -2.53 1.97 6.42
CA ASN A 37 -3.11 0.74 6.95
C ASN A 37 -4.58 0.94 7.39
N THR A 38 -4.91 2.12 7.90
CA THR A 38 -6.30 2.48 8.25
C THR A 38 -7.19 2.48 7.00
N PHE A 39 -6.74 3.09 5.90
CA PHE A 39 -7.48 3.04 4.64
C PHE A 39 -7.50 1.63 4.02
N ALA A 40 -6.46 0.83 4.21
CA ALA A 40 -6.39 -0.54 3.69
C ALA A 40 -7.33 -1.52 4.42
N THR A 41 -7.62 -1.28 5.71
CA THR A 41 -8.52 -2.15 6.48
C THR A 41 -10.00 -1.95 6.12
N LEU A 42 -10.41 -0.76 5.66
CA LEU A 42 -11.80 -0.47 5.26
C LEU A 42 -12.32 -1.41 4.15
N PRO A 43 -11.64 -1.58 3.00
CA PRO A 43 -12.03 -2.59 1.99
C PRO A 43 -12.06 -4.01 2.55
N GLY A 44 -11.16 -4.35 3.47
CA GLY A 44 -11.12 -5.67 4.11
C GLY A 44 -12.37 -5.97 4.94
N ILE A 45 -12.97 -4.95 5.56
CA ILE A 45 -14.22 -5.07 6.32
C ILE A 45 -15.43 -5.16 5.37
N ILE A 46 -15.43 -4.41 4.27
CA ILE A 46 -16.57 -4.33 3.32
C ILE A 46 -16.62 -5.57 2.41
N SER A 47 -15.46 -6.13 2.05
CA SER A 47 -15.27 -7.24 1.11
C SER A 47 -16.18 -8.45 1.36
N PRO A 48 -16.28 -9.02 2.59
CA PRO A 48 -17.11 -10.19 2.84
C PRO A 48 -18.61 -9.88 2.66
N GLY A 49 -19.05 -8.70 3.07
CA GLY A 49 -20.45 -8.28 2.91
C GLY A 49 -20.84 -8.15 1.44
N LEU A 50 -19.95 -7.58 0.63
CA LEU A 50 -20.15 -7.47 -0.82
C LEU A 50 -20.15 -8.84 -1.51
N THR A 51 -19.21 -9.72 -1.13
CA THR A 51 -19.12 -11.09 -1.67
C THR A 51 -20.39 -11.89 -1.32
N SER A 52 -20.92 -11.73 -0.11
CA SER A 52 -22.16 -12.38 0.34
C SER A 52 -23.39 -12.00 -0.50
N ILE A 53 -23.44 -10.77 -1.02
CA ILE A 53 -24.54 -10.30 -1.88
C ILE A 53 -24.36 -10.78 -3.32
N ILE A 54 -23.12 -10.86 -3.80
CA ILE A 54 -22.79 -11.22 -5.19
C ILE A 54 -22.88 -12.74 -5.40
N VAL A 55 -22.37 -13.52 -4.46
CA VAL A 55 -22.36 -14.98 -4.53
C VAL A 55 -23.67 -15.50 -3.97
N THR A 56 -24.66 -15.70 -4.85
CA THR A 56 -25.98 -16.20 -4.47
C THR A 56 -25.99 -17.73 -4.42
N ASP A 57 -25.22 -18.37 -5.32
CA ASP A 57 -24.98 -19.80 -5.33
C ASP A 57 -23.48 -20.09 -5.19
N GLN A 58 -23.11 -20.78 -4.10
CA GLN A 58 -21.70 -21.06 -3.79
C GLN A 58 -21.04 -21.99 -4.80
N ASP A 59 -21.83 -22.83 -5.48
CA ASP A 59 -21.35 -23.76 -6.51
C ASP A 59 -21.35 -23.13 -7.92
N SER A 60 -21.92 -21.93 -8.08
CA SER A 60 -21.93 -21.19 -9.34
C SER A 60 -20.55 -20.62 -9.63
N SER A 61 -19.86 -21.20 -10.62
CA SER A 61 -18.60 -20.64 -11.13
C SER A 61 -18.76 -19.24 -11.73
N SER A 62 -19.96 -18.87 -12.19
CA SER A 62 -20.24 -17.56 -12.77
C SER A 62 -20.20 -16.44 -11.71
N ASP A 63 -20.74 -16.72 -10.52
CA ASP A 63 -20.81 -15.73 -9.43
C ASP A 63 -19.39 -15.39 -8.92
N TRP A 64 -18.54 -16.42 -8.79
CA TRP A 64 -17.14 -16.24 -8.41
C TRP A 64 -16.32 -15.50 -9.46
N GLN A 65 -16.60 -15.71 -10.76
CA GLN A 65 -15.93 -14.95 -11.82
C GLN A 65 -16.18 -13.45 -11.69
N ILE A 66 -17.40 -13.04 -11.32
CA ILE A 66 -17.74 -11.63 -11.10
C ILE A 66 -16.88 -11.04 -9.96
N VAL A 67 -16.73 -11.78 -8.85
CA VAL A 67 -15.87 -11.37 -7.72
C VAL A 67 -14.42 -11.21 -8.16
N PHE A 68 -13.89 -12.15 -8.94
CA PHE A 68 -12.52 -12.07 -9.45
C PHE A 68 -12.32 -10.92 -10.44
N TYR A 69 -13.27 -10.66 -11.33
CA TYR A 69 -13.21 -9.50 -12.24
C TYR A 69 -13.27 -8.18 -11.49
N MET A 70 -14.11 -8.07 -10.46
CA MET A 70 -14.13 -6.89 -9.59
C MET A 70 -12.78 -6.66 -8.90
N ALA A 71 -12.21 -7.71 -8.30
CA ALA A 71 -10.89 -7.61 -7.68
C ALA A 71 -9.83 -7.19 -8.70
N ALA A 72 -9.82 -7.79 -9.89
CA ALA A 72 -8.88 -7.45 -10.96
C ALA A 72 -9.00 -5.98 -11.40
N CYS A 73 -10.22 -5.44 -11.53
CA CYS A 73 -10.43 -4.04 -11.85
C CYS A 73 -9.90 -3.09 -10.75
N ILE A 74 -10.15 -3.41 -9.48
CA ILE A 74 -9.66 -2.61 -8.34
C ILE A 74 -8.12 -2.61 -8.33
N TYR A 75 -7.50 -3.78 -8.50
CA TYR A 75 -6.04 -3.88 -8.59
C TYR A 75 -5.49 -3.11 -9.79
N ALA A 76 -6.10 -3.23 -10.97
CA ALA A 76 -5.64 -2.51 -12.16
C ALA A 76 -5.70 -1.00 -11.98
N VAL A 77 -6.82 -0.47 -11.47
CA VAL A 77 -6.96 0.97 -11.18
C VAL A 77 -5.93 1.40 -10.13
N GLY A 78 -5.78 0.64 -9.04
CA GLY A 78 -4.79 0.92 -8.00
C GLY A 78 -3.36 0.96 -8.55
N THR A 79 -2.98 0.00 -9.40
CA THR A 79 -1.66 -0.03 -10.04
C THR A 79 -1.45 1.15 -10.97
N ILE A 80 -2.46 1.55 -11.76
CA ILE A 80 -2.37 2.72 -12.64
C ILE A 80 -2.18 3.99 -11.82
N VAL A 81 -3.01 4.20 -10.80
CA VAL A 81 -2.92 5.39 -9.93
C VAL A 81 -1.57 5.44 -9.23
N TYR A 82 -1.11 4.32 -8.67
CA TYR A 82 0.20 4.24 -8.03
C TYR A 82 1.33 4.51 -9.02
N GLY A 83 1.28 3.92 -10.22
CA GLY A 83 2.30 4.11 -11.25
C GLY A 83 2.38 5.54 -11.78
N LEU A 84 1.28 6.30 -11.73
CA LEU A 84 1.25 7.70 -12.19
C LEU A 84 1.62 8.70 -11.09
N LEU A 85 1.28 8.42 -9.82
CA LEU A 85 1.38 9.38 -8.73
C LEU A 85 2.51 9.10 -7.73
N ALA A 86 3.08 7.89 -7.70
CA ALA A 86 4.13 7.56 -6.76
C ALA A 86 5.45 8.25 -7.15
N GLU A 87 6.13 8.83 -6.16
CA GLU A 87 7.46 9.42 -6.31
C GLU A 87 8.45 8.75 -5.34
N GLY A 88 9.62 8.36 -5.84
CA GLY A 88 10.70 7.77 -5.04
C GLY A 88 11.69 8.80 -4.48
N LYS A 89 11.26 10.05 -4.26
CA LYS A 89 12.12 11.13 -3.74
C LYS A 89 11.51 11.71 -2.48
N THR A 90 12.37 12.13 -1.58
CA THR A 90 11.96 12.81 -0.34
C THR A 90 11.21 14.09 -0.69
N GLN A 91 9.98 14.20 -0.19
CA GLN A 91 9.12 15.33 -0.48
C GLN A 91 9.60 16.59 0.23
N ASN A 92 9.45 17.75 -0.41
CA ASN A 92 9.99 19.02 0.09
C ASN A 92 9.44 19.41 1.48
N TRP A 93 8.19 19.05 1.79
CA TRP A 93 7.58 19.28 3.10
C TRP A 93 8.16 18.39 4.21
N ALA A 94 8.81 17.29 3.84
CA ALA A 94 9.48 16.36 4.73
C ALA A 94 11.00 16.61 4.85
N GLN A 95 11.54 17.62 4.16
CA GLN A 95 12.94 18.02 4.28
C GLN A 95 13.13 18.92 5.51
N ILE A 96 13.94 18.45 6.47
CA ILE A 96 14.41 19.28 7.58
C ILE A 96 15.55 20.16 7.04
N PRO A 97 15.65 21.45 7.41
CA PRO A 97 16.86 22.22 7.15
C PRO A 97 18.06 21.46 7.74
N MET A 98 19.14 21.33 6.98
CA MET A 98 20.37 20.60 7.35
C MET A 98 21.03 21.00 8.70
N GLY A 99 20.47 21.94 9.45
CA GLY A 99 20.99 22.39 10.76
C GLY A 99 20.81 21.41 11.91
N TYR A 100 19.78 20.55 11.92
CA TYR A 100 19.53 19.67 13.08
C TYR A 100 20.49 18.48 13.17
N ARG A 101 21.07 18.05 12.04
CA ARG A 101 22.00 16.92 11.99
C ARG A 101 23.38 17.25 12.57
N SER A 102 23.78 18.53 12.53
CA SER A 102 25.09 18.96 13.05
C SER A 102 25.25 18.86 14.56
N TYR A 103 24.15 18.87 15.34
CA TYR A 103 24.23 18.83 16.81
C TYR A 103 24.51 17.42 17.38
N MET A 104 24.28 16.38 16.59
CA MET A 104 24.52 14.98 17.00
C MET A 104 25.93 14.50 16.64
N ASP A 105 26.61 15.20 15.74
CA ASP A 105 27.98 14.90 15.31
C ASP A 105 29.01 15.82 15.97
N ASP A 106 28.62 16.61 16.98
CA ASP A 106 29.53 17.50 17.69
C ASP A 106 30.33 16.71 18.74
N PRO A 107 31.64 16.46 18.54
CA PRO A 107 32.47 15.74 19.50
C PRO A 107 32.72 16.56 20.79
N GLU A 108 32.18 17.77 20.90
CA GLU A 108 32.36 18.68 22.05
C GLU A 108 31.43 18.36 23.24
N VAL A 109 30.65 17.26 23.21
CA VAL A 109 29.72 16.87 24.30
C VAL A 109 30.20 15.65 25.11
N GLU A 110 31.45 15.21 24.96
CA GLU A 110 32.13 14.29 25.89
C GLU A 110 33.18 15.02 26.75
#